data_AF-A0A3C0ZTC6-F1
#
_entry.id   AF-A0A3C0ZTC6-F1
#
_cell.length_a   1.000
_cell.length_b   1.000
_cell.length_c   1.000
_cell.angle_alpha   90.00
_cell.angle_beta   90.00
_cell.angle_gamma   90.00
#
_symmetry.space_group_name_H-M   'P 1'
#
loop_
_entity.id
_entity.type
_entity.pdbx_description
1 polymer ?
#
loop_
_entity_poly.entity_id
_entity_poly.type
_entity_poly.pdbx_seq_one_letter_code
_entity_poly.pdbx_strand_id
1 'polypeptide(L)'
;GSISEEDLLKAACSQNADLYEVAYRQAEEEFQKASRQVAALEEETVKALTGESQLDLSVVNGMLLKHRAKLEECQRAMEEAKAKKEAEAENNKAAQAQVKEMLTWVERYDKASVEAKHMIIAALVDRIEIGENYEVHIQFKVSAEQFIRQTA
;
A
#
# COMPACT_ATOMS: atom_id res chain seq x y z
N GLY A 1 -23.42 -1.13 17.85
CA GLY A 1 -22.52 -0.25 17.11
C GLY A 1 -21.74 -1.11 16.16
N SER A 2 -22.10 -1.11 14.87
CA SER A 2 -21.26 -1.74 13.85
C SER A 2 -20.20 -0.74 13.44
N ILE A 3 -18.96 -1.22 13.32
CA ILE A 3 -17.88 -0.46 12.70
C ILE A 3 -18.24 -0.31 11.21
N SER A 4 -18.16 0.91 10.67
CA SER A 4 -18.49 1.18 9.28
C SER A 4 -17.42 0.56 8.36
N GLU A 5 -17.81 0.16 7.16
CA GLU A 5 -16.88 -0.38 6.14
C GLU A 5 -15.74 0.61 5.81
N GLU A 6 -16.05 1.92 5.86
CA GLU A 6 -15.06 3.00 5.75
C GLU A 6 -14.00 2.97 6.86
N ASP A 7 -14.42 2.70 8.11
CA ASP A 7 -13.51 2.68 9.26
C ASP A 7 -12.60 1.45 9.23
N LEU A 8 -13.12 0.31 8.79
CA LEU A 8 -12.32 -0.91 8.58
C LEU A 8 -11.29 -0.71 7.46
N LEU A 9 -11.69 -0.11 6.33
CA LEU A 9 -10.78 0.18 5.23
C LEU A 9 -9.69 1.17 5.67
N LYS A 10 -10.04 2.26 6.36
CA LYS A 10 -9.06 3.22 6.88
C LYS A 10 -8.07 2.57 7.85
N ALA A 11 -8.54 1.70 8.74
CA ALA A 11 -7.68 0.98 9.67
C ALA A 11 -6.71 0.06 8.92
N ALA A 12 -7.19 -0.70 7.93
CA ALA A 12 -6.35 -1.56 7.11
C ALA A 12 -5.31 -0.77 6.28
N CYS A 13 -5.73 0.31 5.62
CA CYS A 13 -4.83 1.20 4.89
C CYS A 13 -3.74 1.80 5.79
N SER A 14 -4.10 2.25 7.01
CA SER A 14 -3.16 2.82 7.97
C SER A 14 -2.15 1.77 8.43
N GLN A 15 -2.63 0.57 8.77
CA GLN A 15 -1.75 -0.51 9.20
C GLN A 15 -0.76 -0.89 8.10
N ASN A 16 -1.22 -1.01 6.85
CA ASN A 16 -0.33 -1.30 5.72
C ASN A 16 0.68 -0.16 5.50
N ALA A 17 0.24 1.10 5.56
CA ALA A 17 1.13 2.24 5.42
C ALA A 17 2.24 2.25 6.48
N ASP A 18 1.90 1.93 7.73
CA ASP A 18 2.87 1.84 8.83
C ASP A 18 3.90 0.73 8.60
N LEU A 19 3.47 -0.42 8.07
CA LEU A 19 4.38 -1.53 7.74
C LEU A 19 5.41 -1.13 6.68
N TYR A 20 4.97 -0.50 5.59
CA TYR A 20 5.87 -0.05 4.53
C TYR A 20 6.75 1.14 4.98
N GLU A 21 6.25 2.01 5.85
CA GLU A 21 7.04 3.09 6.45
C GLU A 21 8.16 2.54 7.33
N VAL A 22 7.87 1.55 8.19
CA VAL A 22 8.88 0.89 9.03
C VAL A 22 9.91 0.18 8.17
N ALA A 23 9.49 -0.56 7.13
CA ALA A 23 10.39 -1.25 6.22
C ALA A 23 11.32 -0.29 5.47
N TYR A 24 10.78 0.85 5.00
CA TYR A 24 11.58 1.90 4.36
C TYR A 24 12.61 2.49 5.33
N ARG A 25 12.20 2.85 6.55
CA ARG A 25 13.12 3.42 7.56
C ARG A 25 14.25 2.45 7.93
N GLN A 26 13.94 1.17 8.07
CA GLN A 26 14.97 0.16 8.34
C GLN A 26 15.98 0.07 7.20
N ALA A 27 15.52 0.03 5.95
CA ALA A 27 16.39 0.01 4.77
C ALA A 27 17.23 1.30 4.65
N GLU A 28 16.65 2.46 4.96
CA GLU A 28 17.35 3.75 4.99
C GLU A 28 18.44 3.78 6.07
N GLU A 29 18.15 3.30 7.28
CA GLU A 29 19.15 3.20 8.36
C GLU A 29 20.30 2.26 7.98
N GLU A 30 20.01 1.12 7.35
CA GLU A 30 21.04 0.19 6.88
C GLU A 30 21.91 0.80 5.80
N PHE A 31 21.32 1.51 4.84
CA PHE A 31 22.05 2.27 3.83
C PHE A 31 22.95 3.33 4.46
N GLN A 32 22.44 4.11 5.42
CA GLN A 32 23.25 5.13 6.11
C GLN A 32 24.41 4.50 6.89
N LYS A 33 24.19 3.36 7.56
CA LYS A 33 25.25 2.62 8.26
C LYS A 33 26.31 2.13 7.28
N ALA A 34 25.92 1.55 6.15
CA ALA A 34 26.84 1.09 5.11
C ALA A 34 27.65 2.25 4.51
N SER A 35 27.00 3.40 4.27
CA SER A 35 27.63 4.60 3.71
C SER A 35 28.71 5.15 4.66
N ARG A 36 28.41 5.23 5.96
CA ARG A 36 29.39 5.64 6.98
C ARG A 36 30.58 4.69 7.06
N GLN A 37 30.36 3.37 6.92
CA GLN A 37 31.45 2.39 6.91
C GLN A 37 32.36 2.55 5.70
N VAL A 38 31.80 2.79 4.51
CA VAL A 38 32.60 3.07 3.30
C VAL A 38 33.40 4.36 3.48
N ALA A 39 32.79 5.44 3.96
CA ALA A 39 33.48 6.71 4.19
C ALA A 39 34.65 6.57 5.19
N ALA A 40 34.47 5.81 6.27
CA ALA A 40 35.54 5.54 7.23
C ALA A 40 36.70 4.72 6.61
N LEU A 41 36.39 3.74 5.77
CA LEU A 41 37.42 2.97 5.06
C LEU A 41 38.15 3.80 4.00
N GLU A 42 37.46 4.74 3.34
CA GLU A 42 38.08 5.70 2.43
C GLU A 42 39.08 6.60 3.15
N GLU A 43 38.73 7.10 4.35
CA GLU A 43 39.65 7.88 5.19
C GLU A 43 40.88 7.06 5.60
N GLU A 44 40.69 5.81 6.03
CA GLU A 44 41.81 4.93 6.38
C GLU A 44 42.68 4.58 5.17
N THR A 45 42.11 4.53 3.95
CA THR A 45 42.89 4.35 2.71
C THR A 45 43.85 5.52 2.50
N VAL A 46 43.38 6.75 2.73
CA VAL A 46 44.21 7.96 2.65
C VAL A 46 45.34 7.92 3.68
N LYS A 47 45.05 7.53 4.92
CA LYS A 47 46.08 7.38 5.97
C LYS A 47 47.09 6.28 5.66
N ALA A 48 46.66 5.18 5.05
CA ALA A 48 47.56 4.11 4.62
C ALA A 48 48.49 4.59 3.48
N LEU A 49 48.00 5.41 2.56
CA LEU A 49 48.79 6.04 1.50
C LEU A 49 49.84 7.03 2.04
N THR A 50 49.53 7.75 3.12
CA THR A 50 50.46 8.70 3.77
C THR A 50 51.41 8.05 4.78
N GLY A 51 51.26 6.73 5.03
CA GLY A 51 52.07 5.99 6.00
C GLY A 51 51.66 6.21 7.46
N GLU A 52 50.50 6.82 7.70
CA GLU A 52 49.94 7.08 9.03
C GLU A 52 49.06 5.94 9.55
N SER A 53 48.69 4.98 8.68
CA SER A 53 47.92 3.80 9.08
C SER A 53 48.82 2.61 9.42
N GLN A 54 48.41 1.83 10.41
CA GLN A 54 49.02 0.54 10.76
C GLN A 54 48.51 -0.61 9.88
N LEU A 55 47.50 -0.36 9.03
CA LEU A 55 46.90 -1.34 8.14
C LEU A 55 47.58 -1.34 6.77
N ASP A 56 47.75 -2.53 6.20
CA ASP A 56 48.27 -2.69 4.84
C ASP A 56 47.24 -2.20 3.80
N LEU A 57 47.71 -1.43 2.81
CA LEU A 57 46.86 -0.83 1.78
C LEU A 57 46.05 -1.87 0.99
N SER A 58 46.60 -3.07 0.76
CA SER A 58 45.90 -4.15 0.05
C SER A 58 44.71 -4.68 0.85
N VAL A 59 44.82 -4.70 2.18
CA VAL A 59 43.76 -5.12 3.10
C VAL A 59 42.63 -4.10 3.12
N VAL A 60 42.97 -2.80 3.23
CA VAL A 60 41.97 -1.71 3.22
C VAL A 60 41.21 -1.69 1.90
N ASN A 61 41.91 -1.80 0.77
CA ASN A 61 41.29 -1.81 -0.55
C ASN A 61 40.36 -3.01 -0.76
N GLY A 62 40.74 -4.20 -0.26
CA GLY A 62 39.89 -5.38 -0.28
C GLY A 62 38.61 -5.24 0.56
N MET A 63 38.70 -4.59 1.73
CA MET A 63 37.52 -4.27 2.54
C MET A 63 36.62 -3.24 1.85
N LEU A 64 37.22 -2.19 1.28
CA LEU A 64 36.52 -1.11 0.58
C LEU A 64 35.65 -1.65 -0.57
N LEU A 65 36.18 -2.57 -1.38
CA LEU A 65 35.44 -3.23 -2.46
C LEU A 65 34.21 -3.98 -1.93
N LYS A 66 34.38 -4.77 -0.85
CA LYS A 66 33.27 -5.52 -0.23
C LYS A 66 32.20 -4.60 0.35
N HIS A 67 32.61 -3.54 1.04
CA HIS A 67 31.67 -2.60 1.66
C HIS A 67 30.97 -1.71 0.63
N ARG A 68 31.62 -1.38 -0.49
CA ARG A 68 30.96 -0.70 -1.62
C ARG A 68 29.90 -1.58 -2.29
N ALA A 69 30.19 -2.86 -2.52
CA ALA A 69 29.19 -3.80 -3.01
C ALA A 69 27.98 -3.90 -2.06
N LYS A 70 28.24 -3.98 -0.75
CA LYS A 70 27.17 -3.95 0.26
C LYS A 70 26.39 -2.63 0.27
N LEU A 71 27.06 -1.50 0.07
CA LEU A 71 26.41 -0.19 -0.04
C LEU A 71 25.45 -0.13 -1.23
N GLU A 72 25.86 -0.65 -2.38
CA GLU A 72 25.00 -0.74 -3.57
C GLU A 72 23.78 -1.65 -3.33
N GLU A 73 23.97 -2.78 -2.64
CA GLU A 73 22.87 -3.66 -2.24
C GLU A 73 21.88 -2.96 -1.30
N CYS A 74 22.38 -2.27 -0.27
CA CYS A 74 21.55 -1.50 0.65
C CYS A 74 20.82 -0.35 -0.06
N GLN A 75 21.47 0.33 -1.00
CA GLN A 75 20.84 1.38 -1.81
C GLN A 75 19.68 0.81 -2.63
N ARG A 76 19.89 -0.32 -3.32
CA ARG A 76 18.82 -0.98 -4.09
C ARG A 76 17.65 -1.39 -3.20
N ALA A 77 17.93 -1.99 -2.03
CA ALA A 77 16.89 -2.39 -1.09
C ALA A 77 16.07 -1.19 -0.58
N MET A 78 16.72 -0.06 -0.31
CA MET A 78 16.06 1.18 0.11
C MET A 78 15.16 1.75 -1.00
N GLU A 79 15.65 1.81 -2.25
CA GLU A 79 14.85 2.27 -3.39
C GLU A 79 13.66 1.33 -3.67
N GLU A 80 13.84 0.02 -3.56
CA GLU A 80 12.73 -0.95 -3.68
C GLU A 80 11.69 -0.77 -2.57
N ALA A 81 12.12 -0.58 -1.32
CA ALA A 81 11.22 -0.33 -0.20
C ALA A 81 10.43 0.98 -0.39
N LYS A 82 11.10 2.02 -0.90
CA LYS A 82 10.47 3.30 -1.25
C LYS A 82 9.42 3.15 -2.34
N ALA A 83 9.75 2.45 -3.43
CA ALA A 83 8.82 2.21 -4.53
C ALA A 83 7.58 1.42 -4.07
N LYS A 84 7.75 0.41 -3.21
CA LYS A 84 6.62 -0.34 -2.62
C LYS A 84 5.73 0.55 -1.75
N LYS A 85 6.32 1.41 -0.93
CA LYS A 85 5.58 2.38 -0.10
C LYS A 85 4.77 3.35 -0.97
N GLU A 86 5.36 3.89 -2.04
CA GLU A 86 4.68 4.80 -2.96
C GLU A 86 3.54 4.11 -3.73
N ALA A 87 3.76 2.88 -4.20
CA ALA A 87 2.74 2.09 -4.86
C ALA A 87 1.55 1.77 -3.93
N GLU A 88 1.81 1.39 -2.68
CA GLU A 88 0.76 1.14 -1.70
C GLU A 88 -0.03 2.42 -1.37
N ALA A 89 0.64 3.57 -1.29
CA ALA A 89 -0.03 4.84 -1.05
C ALA A 89 -1.04 5.18 -2.16
N GLU A 90 -0.69 4.93 -3.43
CA GLU A 90 -1.60 5.14 -4.56
C GLU A 90 -2.75 4.12 -4.55
N ASN A 91 -2.47 2.84 -4.26
CA ASN A 91 -3.51 1.82 -4.12
C ASN A 91 -4.50 2.16 -2.99
N ASN A 92 -4.01 2.60 -1.84
CA ASN A 92 -4.84 3.00 -0.71
C ASN A 92 -5.75 4.19 -1.06
N LYS A 93 -5.21 5.17 -1.79
CA LYS A 93 -5.99 6.32 -2.26
C LYS A 93 -7.09 5.89 -3.23
N ALA A 94 -6.80 4.97 -4.15
CA ALA A 94 -7.79 4.41 -5.06
C ALA A 94 -8.89 3.65 -4.31
N ALA A 95 -8.53 2.80 -3.34
CA ALA A 95 -9.48 2.04 -2.53
C ALA A 95 -10.40 2.97 -1.71
N GLN A 96 -9.83 4.00 -1.07
CA GLN A 96 -10.61 4.99 -0.33
C GLN A 96 -11.57 5.80 -1.23
N ALA A 97 -11.15 6.12 -2.46
CA ALA A 97 -12.00 6.80 -3.43
C ALA A 97 -13.21 5.93 -3.83
N GLN A 98 -13.01 4.63 -4.09
CA GLN A 98 -14.08 3.70 -4.43
C GLN A 98 -15.12 3.57 -3.31
N VAL A 99 -14.67 3.43 -2.05
CA VAL A 99 -15.60 3.36 -0.91
C VAL A 99 -16.36 4.67 -0.73
N LYS A 100 -15.69 5.82 -0.84
CA LYS A 100 -16.35 7.13 -0.75
C LYS A 100 -17.40 7.30 -1.85
N GLU A 101 -17.10 6.84 -3.06
CA GLU A 101 -18.07 6.85 -4.14
C GLU A 101 -19.28 6.00 -3.78
N MET A 102 -19.09 4.73 -3.38
CA MET A 102 -20.18 3.84 -2.97
C MET A 102 -21.05 4.43 -1.85
N LEU A 103 -20.46 5.04 -0.82
CA LEU A 103 -21.21 5.73 0.24
C LEU A 103 -22.04 6.88 -0.30
N THR A 104 -21.53 7.61 -1.29
CA THR A 104 -22.29 8.68 -1.95
C THR A 104 -23.53 8.12 -2.67
N TRP A 105 -23.45 6.93 -3.27
CA TRP A 105 -24.61 6.25 -3.88
C TRP A 105 -25.65 5.87 -2.83
N VAL A 106 -25.24 5.36 -1.67
CA VAL A 106 -26.13 5.06 -0.54
C VAL A 106 -26.86 6.33 -0.09
N GLU A 107 -26.13 7.42 0.14
CA GLU A 107 -26.73 8.69 0.55
C GLU A 107 -27.70 9.27 -0.49
N ARG A 108 -27.35 9.16 -1.78
CA ARG A 108 -28.21 9.61 -2.88
C ARG A 108 -29.49 8.79 -2.96
N TYR A 109 -29.39 7.48 -2.81
CA TYR A 109 -30.55 6.59 -2.76
C TYR A 109 -31.42 6.90 -1.54
N ASP A 110 -30.85 7.15 -0.38
CA ASP A 110 -31.59 7.47 0.84
C ASP A 110 -32.35 8.81 0.73
N LYS A 111 -31.76 9.81 0.08
CA LYS A 111 -32.37 11.14 -0.14
C LYS A 111 -33.29 11.20 -1.36
N ALA A 112 -33.33 10.18 -2.21
CA ALA A 112 -34.17 10.16 -3.41
C ALA A 112 -35.67 10.12 -3.05
N SER A 113 -36.53 10.65 -3.94
CA SER A 113 -37.98 10.54 -3.77
C SER A 113 -38.42 9.08 -3.83
N VAL A 114 -39.60 8.78 -3.27
CA VAL A 114 -40.16 7.41 -3.29
C VAL A 114 -40.30 6.88 -4.71
N GLU A 115 -40.69 7.73 -5.65
CA GLU A 115 -40.81 7.40 -7.07
C GLU A 115 -39.44 7.04 -7.68
N ALA A 116 -38.41 7.83 -7.38
CA ALA A 116 -37.05 7.57 -7.86
C ALA A 116 -36.47 6.27 -7.26
N LYS A 117 -36.70 6.00 -5.96
CA LYS A 117 -36.31 4.73 -5.34
C LYS A 117 -37.03 3.54 -5.98
N HIS A 118 -38.33 3.66 -6.22
CA HIS A 118 -39.09 2.63 -6.94
C HIS A 118 -38.56 2.39 -8.35
N MET A 119 -38.23 3.45 -9.09
CA MET A 119 -37.64 3.33 -10.42
C MET A 119 -36.29 2.58 -10.39
N ILE A 120 -35.42 2.91 -9.44
CA ILE A 120 -34.12 2.25 -9.26
C ILE A 120 -34.32 0.76 -8.94
N ILE A 121 -35.20 0.42 -7.99
CA ILE A 121 -35.52 -0.97 -7.65
C ILE A 121 -36.11 -1.70 -8.86
N ALA A 122 -37.06 -1.10 -9.58
CA ALA A 122 -37.69 -1.72 -10.75
C ALA A 122 -36.70 -1.99 -11.90
N ALA A 123 -35.64 -1.19 -12.02
CA ALA A 123 -34.57 -1.41 -12.98
C ALA A 123 -33.67 -2.59 -12.59
N LEU A 124 -33.50 -2.88 -11.30
CA LEU A 124 -32.61 -3.92 -10.77
C LEU A 124 -33.31 -5.25 -10.51
N VAL A 125 -34.54 -5.21 -10.02
CA VAL A 125 -35.31 -6.38 -9.58
C VAL A 125 -36.18 -6.89 -10.73
N ASP A 126 -36.08 -8.18 -11.00
CA ASP A 126 -36.89 -8.90 -11.97
C ASP A 126 -38.21 -9.33 -11.35
N ARG A 127 -38.15 -10.00 -10.19
CA ARG A 127 -39.33 -10.51 -9.50
C ARG A 127 -39.12 -10.53 -7.99
N ILE A 128 -40.22 -10.34 -7.25
CA ILE A 128 -40.29 -10.54 -5.80
C ILE A 128 -41.34 -11.63 -5.55
N GLU A 129 -40.97 -12.67 -4.81
CA GLU A 129 -41.85 -13.76 -4.40
C GLU A 129 -41.95 -13.81 -2.87
N ILE A 130 -43.16 -14.04 -2.36
CA ILE A 130 -43.43 -14.15 -0.92
C ILE A 130 -43.91 -15.59 -0.66
N GLY A 131 -43.12 -16.36 0.10
CA GLY A 131 -43.42 -17.73 0.45
C GLY A 131 -44.42 -17.87 1.61
N GLU A 132 -44.83 -19.11 1.89
CA GLU A 132 -45.87 -19.44 2.89
C GLU A 132 -45.52 -19.01 4.33
N ASN A 133 -44.24 -18.75 4.62
CA ASN A 133 -43.73 -18.25 5.90
C ASN A 133 -43.29 -16.76 5.86
N TYR A 134 -43.81 -15.97 4.91
CA TYR A 134 -43.35 -14.60 4.64
C TYR A 134 -41.88 -14.51 4.20
N GLU A 135 -41.32 -15.61 3.69
CA GLU A 135 -39.97 -15.62 3.16
C GLU A 135 -39.93 -14.83 1.86
N VAL A 136 -39.13 -13.76 1.82
CA VAL A 136 -39.02 -12.88 0.66
C VAL A 136 -37.87 -13.34 -0.22
N HIS A 137 -38.20 -13.80 -1.42
CA HIS A 137 -37.24 -14.11 -2.46
C HIS A 137 -37.20 -12.99 -3.48
N ILE A 138 -36.02 -12.40 -3.69
CA ILE A 138 -35.81 -11.32 -4.65
C ILE A 138 -34.92 -11.83 -5.77
N GLN A 139 -35.45 -11.85 -6.99
CA GLN A 139 -34.70 -12.17 -8.19
C GLN A 139 -34.25 -10.88 -8.86
N PHE A 140 -32.94 -10.72 -9.08
CA PHE A 140 -32.36 -9.56 -9.76
C PHE A 140 -32.19 -9.82 -11.26
N LYS A 141 -32.33 -8.77 -12.07
CA LYS A 141 -32.12 -8.78 -13.53
C LYS A 141 -30.65 -8.89 -13.93
N VAL A 142 -29.75 -8.61 -12.98
CA VAL A 142 -28.29 -8.63 -13.15
C VAL A 142 -27.69 -9.57 -12.11
N SER A 143 -26.67 -10.31 -12.50
CA SER A 143 -25.85 -11.04 -11.53
C SER A 143 -24.95 -10.09 -10.75
N ALA A 144 -24.58 -10.46 -9.52
CA ALA A 144 -23.66 -9.68 -8.70
C ALA A 144 -22.33 -9.39 -9.43
N GLU A 145 -21.79 -10.37 -10.17
CA GLU A 145 -20.57 -10.23 -10.95
C GLU A 145 -20.70 -9.22 -12.11
N GLN A 146 -21.84 -9.19 -12.80
CA GLN A 146 -22.10 -8.23 -13.87
C GLN A 146 -22.36 -6.81 -13.36
N PHE A 147 -22.90 -6.68 -12.15
CA PHE A 147 -23.08 -5.39 -11.50
C PHE A 147 -21.73 -4.79 -11.09
N ILE A 148 -20.83 -5.59 -10.51
CA ILE A 148 -19.50 -5.14 -10.05
C ILE A 148 -18.56 -4.83 -11.22
N ARG A 149 -18.63 -5.58 -12.34
CA ARG A 149 -17.77 -5.35 -13.52
C ARG A 149 -18.08 -4.08 -14.32
N GLN A 150 -19.29 -3.52 -14.21
CA GLN A 150 -19.66 -2.30 -14.95
C GLN A 150 -19.14 -1.01 -14.31
N THR A 151 -18.63 -1.07 -13.08
CA THR A 151 -18.05 0.07 -12.35
C THR A 151 -16.51 0.07 -12.32
N ALA A 152 -15.85 -0.77 -13.14
CA ALA A 152 -14.39 -0.81 -13.30
C ALA A 152 -13.94 -0.13 -14.59
#